data_AF-A0A645ET02-F1
#
_entry.id   AF-A0A645ET02-F1
#
_cell.length_a   1.000
_cell.length_b   1.000
_cell.length_c   1.000
_cell.angle_alpha   90.00
_cell.angle_beta   90.00
_cell.angle_gamma   90.00
#
_symmetry.space_group_name_H-M   'P 1'
#
loop_
_entity.id
_entity.type
_entity.pdbx_description
1 polymer ?
#
loop_
_entity_poly.entity_id
_entity_poly.type
_entity_poly.pdbx_seq_one_letter_code
_entity_poly.pdbx_strand_id
1 'polypeptide(L)' 'MKIACFLYEKNEMDVKASFRGNDGYDVCALAQKFGGGGHVKAAGCTIVAPLATAKEMVFAEIEKML' A
#
# COMPACT_ATOMS: atom_id res chain seq x y z
N MET A 1 -6.40 15.08 2.59
CA MET A 1 -6.00 13.65 2.69
C MET A 1 -4.66 13.49 1.98
N LYS A 2 -3.59 13.00 2.64
CA LYS A 2 -2.23 12.95 2.08
C LYS A 2 -2.00 11.71 1.18
N ILE A 3 -2.35 10.55 1.74
CA ILE A 3 -2.32 9.23 1.07
C ILE A 3 -3.67 8.54 1.34
N ALA A 4 -4.23 7.90 0.32
CA ALA A 4 -5.35 6.99 0.42
C ALA A 4 -4.87 5.56 0.14
N CYS A 5 -5.33 4.62 0.96
CA CYS A 5 -5.08 3.19 0.79
C CYS A 5 -6.41 2.43 0.78
N PHE A 6 -6.55 1.48 -0.13
CA PHE A 6 -7.61 0.50 -0.16
C PHE A 6 -7.01 -0.90 -0.11
N LEU A 7 -7.44 -1.71 0.87
CA LEU A 7 -7.05 -3.10 1.03
C LEU A 7 -8.22 -4.00 0.66
N TYR A 8 -7.95 -5.02 -0.15
CA TYR A 8 -8.93 -5.99 -0.60
C TYR A 8 -8.39 -7.40 -0.43
N GLU A 9 -9.00 -8.18 0.47
CA GLU A 9 -8.68 -9.58 0.70
C GLU A 9 -9.24 -10.43 -0.45
N LYS A 10 -8.36 -11.09 -1.21
CA LYS A 10 -8.74 -12.06 -2.25
C LYS A 10 -8.98 -13.45 -1.65
N ASN A 11 -8.15 -13.82 -0.68
CA ASN A 11 -8.23 -15.02 0.14
C ASN A 11 -7.43 -14.79 1.44
N GLU A 12 -7.44 -15.78 2.35
CA GLU A 12 -6.84 -15.68 3.70
C GLU A 12 -5.37 -15.21 3.73
N MET A 13 -4.63 -15.37 2.63
CA MET A 13 -3.21 -15.04 2.54
C MET A 13 -2.88 -14.08 1.38
N ASP A 14 -3.85 -13.51 0.68
CA ASP A 14 -3.63 -12.64 -0.48
C ASP A 14 -4.46 -11.37 -0.35
N VAL A 15 -3.79 -10.25 -0.09
CA VAL A 15 -4.41 -8.92 0.04
C VAL A 15 -3.86 -8.00 -1.04
N LYS A 16 -4.73 -7.49 -1.89
CA LYS A 16 -4.39 -6.41 -2.83
C LYS A 16 -4.44 -5.07 -2.11
N ALA A 17 -3.35 -4.33 -2.15
CA ALA A 17 -3.30 -2.95 -1.68
C ALA A 17 -3.22 -1.98 -2.86
N SER A 18 -4.05 -0.94 -2.86
CA SER A 18 -4.06 0.12 -3.85
C SER A 18 -3.87 1.47 -3.17
N PHE A 19 -2.95 2.28 -3.69
CA PHE A 19 -2.56 3.55 -3.09
C PHE A 19 -2.82 4.72 -4.03
N ARG A 20 -3.22 5.86 -3.46
CA ARG A 20 -3.27 7.16 -4.14
C ARG A 20 -2.60 8.21 -3.27
N GLY A 21 -1.73 9.03 -3.85
CA GLY A 21 -0.98 10.07 -3.14
C GLY A 21 -1.21 11.45 -3.76
N ASN A 22 -1.21 12.48 -2.92
CA ASN A 22 -1.11 13.87 -3.36
C ASN A 22 0.35 14.24 -3.72
N ASP A 23 0.55 15.44 -4.25
CA ASP A 23 1.89 15.98 -4.52
C ASP A 23 2.79 15.90 -3.27
N GLY A 24 4.04 15.46 -3.47
CA GLY A 24 5.01 15.23 -2.40
C GLY A 24 4.98 13.83 -1.77
N TYR A 25 3.99 12.98 -2.12
CA TYR A 25 3.88 11.62 -1.58
C TYR A 25 4.03 10.57 -2.68
N ASP A 26 5.22 9.97 -2.80
CA ASP A 26 5.50 8.90 -3.77
C ASP A 26 4.94 7.55 -3.30
N VAL A 27 3.73 7.22 -3.73
CA VAL A 27 3.10 5.94 -3.41
C VAL A 27 3.64 4.77 -4.26
N CYS A 28 4.41 5.03 -5.31
CA CYS A 28 5.12 3.99 -6.04
C CYS A 28 6.24 3.42 -5.17
N ALA A 29 7.02 4.29 -4.54
CA ALA A 29 8.05 3.88 -3.58
C ALA A 29 7.46 3.05 -2.43
N LEU A 30 6.28 3.43 -1.90
CA LEU A 30 5.53 2.64 -0.93
C LEU A 30 5.18 1.24 -1.46
N ALA A 31 4.58 1.16 -2.66
CA ALA A 31 4.19 -0.13 -3.25
C ALA A 31 5.39 -1.05 -3.50
N GLN A 32 6.55 -0.49 -3.90
CA GLN A 32 7.78 -1.24 -4.15
C GLN A 32 8.34 -1.91 -2.90
N LYS A 33 8.08 -1.39 -1.68
CA LYS A 33 8.45 -2.06 -0.42
C LYS A 33 7.80 -3.43 -0.25
N PHE A 34 6.65 -3.61 -0.91
CA PHE A 34 5.86 -4.84 -0.90
C PHE A 34 5.94 -5.58 -2.24
N GLY A 35 6.96 -5.30 -3.06
CA GLY A 35 7.15 -5.95 -4.37
C GLY A 35 6.16 -5.53 -5.45
N GLY A 36 5.42 -4.44 -5.26
CA GLY A 36 4.53 -3.85 -6.27
C GLY A 36 5.17 -2.72 -7.06
N GLY A 37 4.32 -1.83 -7.60
CA GLY A 37 4.75 -0.67 -8.38
C GLY A 37 3.60 0.13 -8.97
N GLY A 38 3.94 1.08 -9.84
CA GLY A 38 2.99 1.96 -10.53
C GLY A 38 3.58 3.34 -10.79
N HIS A 39 2.79 4.38 -10.55
CA HIS A 39 3.18 5.77 -10.70
C HIS A 39 3.26 6.48 -9.35
N VAL A 40 4.01 7.58 -9.29
CA VAL A 40 4.24 8.40 -8.08
C VAL A 40 2.93 8.72 -7.34
N LYS A 41 1.83 8.99 -8.07
CA LYS A 41 0.52 9.32 -7.48
C LYS A 41 -0.46 8.14 -7.38
N ALA A 42 -0.17 7.00 -8.00
CA ALA A 42 -1.07 5.86 -8.07
C ALA A 42 -0.31 4.55 -8.28
N ALA A 43 -0.31 3.68 -7.27
CA ALA A 43 0.42 2.42 -7.31
C ALA A 43 -0.34 1.33 -6.54
N GLY A 44 0.15 0.09 -6.61
CA GLY A 44 -0.40 -1.01 -5.84
C GLY A 44 0.54 -2.20 -5.74
N CYS A 45 0.22 -3.09 -4.80
CA CYS A 45 0.95 -4.32 -4.55
C CYS A 45 -0.03 -5.43 -4.13
N THR A 46 0.47 -6.66 -4.12
CA THR A 46 -0.19 -7.80 -3.49
C THR A 46 0.67 -8.23 -2.31
N ILE A 47 0.09 -8.27 -1.12
CA ILE A 47 0.76 -8.66 0.12
C ILE A 47 0.31 -10.07 0.46
N VAL A 48 1.28 -10.97 0.66
CA VAL A 48 1.04 -12.35 1.05
C VAL A 48 0.94 -12.44 2.57
N ALA A 49 -0.21 -12.06 3.12
CA ALA A 49 -0.51 -12.09 4.55
C ALA A 49 -2.03 -11.97 4.77
N PRO A 50 -2.54 -12.35 5.96
CA PRO A 50 -3.91 -12.05 6.35
C PRO A 50 -4.19 -10.54 6.35
N LEU A 51 -5.44 -10.15 6.12
CA LEU A 51 -5.86 -8.74 6.03
C LEU A 51 -5.41 -7.88 7.23
N ALA A 52 -5.51 -8.42 8.45
CA ALA A 52 -5.08 -7.73 9.66
C ALA A 52 -3.58 -7.39 9.63
N THR A 53 -2.73 -8.36 9.29
CA THR A 53 -1.28 -8.19 9.18
C THR A 53 -0.92 -7.27 8.02
N ALA A 54 -1.53 -7.45 6.85
CA ALA A 54 -1.31 -6.58 5.69
C ALA A 54 -1.66 -5.11 6.01
N LYS A 55 -2.73 -4.88 6.79
CA LYS A 55 -3.08 -3.55 7.29
C LYS A 55 -1.97 -2.98 8.16
N GLU A 56 -1.51 -3.69 9.18
CA GLU A 56 -0.43 -3.21 10.06
C GLU A 56 0.86 -2.88 9.29
N MET A 57 1.27 -3.76 8.37
CA MET A 57 2.44 -3.56 7.52
C MET A 57 2.33 -2.28 6.68
N VAL A 58 1.17 -2.07 6.05
CA VAL A 58 0.93 -0.89 5.20
C VAL A 58 0.87 0.39 6.05
N PHE A 59 0.20 0.36 7.20
CA PHE A 59 0.14 1.51 8.10
C PHE A 59 1.52 1.92 8.60
N ALA A 60 2.35 0.95 9.02
CA ALA A 60 3.71 1.23 9.49
C ALA A 60 4.60 1.87 8.42
N GLU A 61 4.41 1.53 7.14
CA GLU A 61 5.18 2.15 6.05
C GLU A 61 4.62 3.53 5.67
N ILE A 62 3.29 3.71 5.70
CA ILE A 62 2.66 5.03 5.49
C ILE A 62 3.11 6.02 6.57
N GLU A 63 3.18 5.61 7.84
CA GLU A 63 3.62 6.49 8.94
C GLU A 63 5.04 7.05 8.75
N LYS A 64 5.95 6.29 8.13
CA LYS A 64 7.32 6.76 7.81
C LYS A 64 7.35 7.85 6.73
N MET A 65 6.27 8.02 5.98
CA MET A 65 6.17 8.98 4.89
C MET A 65 5.49 10.30 5.30
N LEU A 66 4.91 10.38 6.51
CA LEU A 66 4.06 11.50 6.95
C LEU A 66 4.83 12.67 7.56
#